data_AF-A0A6P0XYY3-F1
#
_entry.id   AF-A0A6P0XYY3-F1
#
_cell.length_a   1.000
_cell.length_b   1.000
_cell.length_c   1.000
_cell.angle_alpha   90.00
_cell.angle_beta   90.00
_cell.angle_gamma   90.00
#
_symmetry.space_group_name_H-M   'P 1'
#
loop_
_entity.id
_entity.type
_entity.pdbx_description
1 polymer ?
#
loop_
_entity_poly.entity_id
_entity_poly.type
_entity_poly.pdbx_seq_one_letter_code
_entity_poly.pdbx_strand_id
1 'polypeptide(L)' 'MTLKAILFDFNGVIINDEFLHEKLIEQVLIDENLLLRPGEYNQFCLGRSDRACLEGILTERGRYINEGYLDQLIKR' A
#
# COMPACT_ATOMS: atom_id res chain seq x y z
N MET A 1 -35.35 -0.49 -15.54
CA MET A 1 -34.61 -0.01 -14.35
C MET A 1 -33.65 1.08 -14.77
N THR A 2 -33.60 2.20 -14.06
CA THR A 2 -32.64 3.28 -14.29
C THR A 2 -31.51 3.21 -13.25
N LEU A 3 -30.27 3.41 -13.70
CA LEU A 3 -29.10 3.54 -12.82
C LEU A 3 -29.30 4.75 -11.89
N LYS A 4 -29.17 4.52 -10.58
CA LYS A 4 -29.45 5.56 -9.56
C LYS A 4 -28.19 6.20 -8.99
N ALA A 5 -27.08 5.46 -8.92
CA ALA A 5 -25.82 5.93 -8.38
C ALA A 5 -24.64 5.10 -8.93
N ILE A 6 -23.47 5.72 -8.95
CA ILE A 6 -22.18 5.06 -9.17
C ILE A 6 -21.25 5.52 -8.05
N LEU A 7 -20.54 4.59 -7.43
CA LEU A 7 -19.50 4.87 -6.44
C LEU A 7 -18.15 4.71 -7.14
N PHE A 8 -17.34 5.76 -7.08
CA PHE A 8 -15.99 5.77 -7.63
C PHE A 8 -15.00 5.71 -6.48
N ASP A 9 -13.96 4.91 -6.65
CA ASP A 9 -12.73 5.06 -5.89
C ASP A 9 -12.01 6.36 -6.30
N PHE A 10 -11.08 6.84 -5.50
CA PHE A 10 -10.31 8.05 -5.82
C PHE A 10 -9.02 7.69 -6.58
N ASN A 11 -8.17 6.88 -5.96
CA ASN A 11 -6.86 6.52 -6.50
C ASN A 11 -7.02 5.61 -7.72
N GLY A 12 -6.23 5.85 -8.76
CA GLY A 12 -6.31 5.12 -10.04
C GLY A 12 -7.62 5.25 -10.84
N VAL A 13 -8.65 5.92 -10.29
CA VAL A 13 -9.99 6.06 -10.89
C VAL A 13 -10.31 7.52 -11.21
N ILE A 14 -10.22 8.41 -10.22
CA ILE A 14 -10.41 9.86 -10.41
C ILE A 14 -9.07 10.52 -10.79
N ILE A 15 -7.97 10.05 -10.21
CA ILE A 15 -6.61 10.52 -10.49
C ILE A 15 -5.72 9.31 -10.80
N ASN A 16 -4.74 9.46 -11.71
CA ASN A 16 -3.75 8.43 -11.99
C ASN A 16 -2.52 8.59 -11.08
N ASP A 17 -2.70 8.37 -9.78
CA ASP A 17 -1.68 8.52 -8.72
C ASP A 17 -1.14 7.18 -8.21
N GLU A 18 -1.67 6.06 -8.70
CA GLU A 18 -1.27 4.71 -8.26
C GLU A 18 0.26 4.47 -8.38
N PHE A 19 0.86 5.01 -9.45
CA PHE A 19 2.31 4.90 -9.66
C PHE A 19 3.11 5.66 -8.58
N LEU A 20 2.57 6.76 -8.05
CA LEU A 20 3.22 7.52 -6.97
C LEU A 20 3.12 6.73 -5.67
N HIS A 21 1.96 6.12 -5.41
CA HIS A 21 1.78 5.30 -4.23
C HIS A 21 2.73 4.09 -4.23
N GLU A 22 2.88 3.40 -5.36
CA GLU A 22 3.88 2.33 -5.52
C GLU A 22 5.31 2.83 -5.25
N LYS A 23 5.67 4.01 -5.76
CA LYS A 23 7.00 4.61 -5.53
C LYS A 23 7.24 4.97 -4.06
N LEU A 24 6.22 5.43 -3.36
CA LEU A 24 6.31 5.73 -1.93
C LEU A 24 6.47 4.46 -1.10
N ILE A 25 5.71 3.41 -1.39
CA ILE A 25 5.89 2.10 -0.75
C ILE A 25 7.28 1.54 -1.03
N GLU A 26 7.76 1.63 -2.28
CA GLU A 26 9.13 1.23 -2.64
C GLU A 26 10.17 1.98 -1.79
N GLN A 27 10.03 3.29 -1.62
CA GLN A 27 10.94 4.08 -0.80
C GLN A 27 10.91 3.66 0.68
N VAL A 28 9.73 3.46 1.26
CA VAL A 28 9.58 3.00 2.64
C VAL A 28 10.25 1.63 2.84
N LEU A 29 10.11 0.72 1.87
CA LEU A 29 10.77 -0.59 1.94
C LEU A 29 12.29 -0.47 1.83
N ILE A 30 12.81 0.38 0.94
CA ILE A 30 14.25 0.63 0.81
C ILE A 30 14.84 1.13 2.12
N ASP A 31 14.16 2.05 2.81
CA ASP A 31 14.59 2.58 4.11
C ASP A 31 14.62 1.49 5.19
N GLU A 32 13.76 0.47 5.07
CA GLU A 32 13.74 -0.73 5.91
C GLU A 32 14.66 -1.85 5.38
N ASN A 33 15.54 -1.53 4.43
CA ASN A 33 16.49 -2.44 3.78
C ASN A 33 15.81 -3.63 3.09
N LEU A 34 14.68 -3.36 2.42
CA LEU A 34 13.90 -4.29 1.64
C LEU A 34 13.72 -3.75 0.21
N LEU A 35 13.61 -4.67 -0.76
CA LEU A 35 13.23 -4.33 -2.13
C LEU A 35 11.78 -4.76 -2.37
N LEU A 36 10.99 -3.90 -2.99
CA LEU A 36 9.66 -4.26 -3.49
C LEU A 36 9.83 -5.26 -4.64
N ARG A 37 9.23 -6.45 -4.53
CA ARG A 37 9.27 -7.46 -5.58
C ARG A 37 8.18 -7.19 -6.62
N PRO A 38 8.40 -7.57 -7.89
CA PRO A 38 7.38 -7.48 -8.92
C PRO A 38 6.07 -8.15 -8.48
N GLY A 39 4.96 -7.40 -8.54
CA GLY A 39 3.63 -7.91 -8.20
C GLY A 39 3.25 -7.85 -6.71
N GLU A 40 4.18 -7.60 -5.78
CA GLU A 40 3.86 -7.45 -4.34
C GLU A 40 2.90 -6.26 -4.12
N TYR A 41 3.14 -5.15 -4.81
CA TYR A 41 2.28 -3.97 -4.70
C TYR A 41 0.82 -4.30 -5.04
N ASN A 42 0.61 -4.98 -6.16
CA ASN A 42 -0.73 -5.38 -6.59
C ASN A 42 -1.39 -6.38 -5.62
N GLN A 43 -0.59 -7.25 -5.00
CA GLN A 43 -1.07 -8.27 -4.09
C GLN A 43 -1.44 -7.69 -2.71
N PHE A 44 -0.66 -6.76 -2.19
CA PHE A 44 -0.77 -6.29 -0.81
C PHE A 44 -1.34 -4.89 -0.67
N CYS A 45 -1.28 -4.03 -1.69
CA CYS A 45 -1.55 -2.60 -1.55
C CYS A 45 -2.78 -2.13 -2.35
N LEU A 46 -3.05 -2.69 -3.53
CA LEU A 46 -4.23 -2.30 -4.33
C LEU A 46 -5.54 -2.45 -3.55
N GLY A 47 -6.30 -1.36 -3.46
CA GLY A 47 -7.60 -1.29 -2.77
C GLY A 47 -7.52 -1.53 -1.26
N ARG A 48 -6.33 -1.42 -0.67
CA ARG A 48 -6.08 -1.63 0.76
C ARG A 48 -5.47 -0.38 1.38
N SER A 49 -5.56 -0.26 2.70
CA SER A 49 -4.89 0.83 3.42
C SER A 49 -3.38 0.63 3.42
N ASP A 50 -2.61 1.72 3.55
CA ASP A 50 -1.15 1.70 3.70
C ASP A 50 -0.69 0.76 4.81
N ARG A 51 -1.46 0.76 5.91
CA ARG A 51 -1.25 -0.13 7.04
C ARG A 51 -1.32 -1.60 6.65
N ALA A 52 -2.40 -2.01 5.97
CA ALA A 52 -2.57 -3.40 5.54
C ALA A 52 -1.55 -3.79 4.46
N CYS A 53 -1.17 -2.86 3.60
CA CYS A 53 -0.09 -3.01 2.61
C CYS A 53 1.25 -3.32 3.28
N LEU A 54 1.72 -2.43 4.17
CA LEU A 54 3.00 -2.58 4.87
C LEU A 54 3.00 -3.81 5.77
N GLU A 55 1.93 -4.04 6.53
CA GLU A 55 1.79 -5.22 7.38
C GLU A 55 1.90 -6.52 6.57
N GLY A 56 1.21 -6.60 5.43
CA GLY A 56 1.24 -7.76 4.54
C GLY A 56 2.65 -8.04 4.00
N ILE A 57 3.30 -7.04 3.43
CA ILE A 57 4.66 -7.17 2.87
C ILE A 57 5.64 -7.57 3.97
N LEU A 58 5.66 -6.85 5.09
CA LEU A 58 6.61 -7.10 6.18
C LEU A 58 6.41 -8.49 6.81
N THR A 59 5.16 -8.95 6.93
CA THR A 59 4.84 -10.29 7.45
C THR A 59 5.34 -11.37 6.51
N GLU A 60 5.16 -11.21 5.20
CA GLU A 60 5.71 -12.15 4.21
C GLU A 60 7.24 -12.22 4.25
N ARG A 61 7.90 -11.10 4.58
CA ARG A 61 9.36 -11.06 4.79
C ARG A 61 9.81 -11.61 6.15
N GLY A 62 8.90 -12.10 6.99
CA GLY A 62 9.20 -12.63 8.31
C GLY A 62 9.68 -11.57 9.31
N ARG A 63 9.33 -10.30 9.10
CA ARG A 63 9.62 -9.23 10.06
C ARG A 63 8.70 -9.37 11.26
N TYR A 64 9.22 -9.01 12.45
CA TYR A 64 8.38 -8.82 13.62
C TYR A 64 7.72 -7.45 13.52
N ILE A 65 6.39 -7.43 13.54
CA ILE A 65 5.58 -6.21 13.41
C ILE A 65 4.82 -6.00 14.70
N ASN A 66 4.82 -4.77 15.18
CA ASN A 66 3.89 -4.32 16.20
C ASN A 66 3.24 -3.00 15.76
N GLU A 67 2.15 -2.65 16.43
CA GLU A 67 1.36 -1.45 16.16
C GLU A 67 2.19 -0.16 16.14
N GLY A 68 3.08 0.02 17.12
CA GLY A 68 3.91 1.23 17.22
C GLY A 68 4.92 1.37 16.08
N TYR A 69 5.44 0.25 15.58
CA TYR A 69 6.34 0.24 14.42
C TYR A 69 5.61 0.57 13.12
N LEU A 70 4.42 -0.01 12.89
CA LEU A 70 3.59 0.35 11.72
C LEU A 70 3.21 1.83 11.73
N ASP A 71 2.82 2.37 12.90
CA ASP A 71 2.50 3.79 13.04
C ASP A 71 3.68 4.71 12.72
N GLN A 72 4.91 4.28 13.02
CA GLN A 72 6.12 5.04 12.65
C GLN A 72 6.36 5.02 11.15
N LEU A 73 6.16 3.89 10.48
CA LEU A 73 6.31 3.78 9.03
C LEU A 73 5.29 4.63 8.27
N ILE A 74 4.03 4.65 8.72
CA ILE A 74 2.95 5.40 8.07
C ILE A 74 3.10 6.92 8.25
N LYS A 75 3.78 7.37 9.31
CA LYS A 75 3.96 8.80 9.61
C LYS A 75 5.18 9.44 8.94
N ARG A 76 6.02 8.67 8.25
CA ARG A 76 7.15 9.19 7.49
C ARG A 76 6.67 9.92 6.24
#